data_AF-A0A3C1K606-F1
#
_entry.id   AF-A0A3C1K606-F1
#
_cell.length_a   1.000
_cell.length_b   1.000
_cell.length_c   1.000
_cell.angle_alpha   90.00
_cell.angle_beta   90.00
_cell.angle_gamma   90.00
#
_symmetry.space_group_name_H-M   'P 1'
#
loop_
_entity.id
_entity.type
_entity.pdbx_description
1 polymer ?
#
loop_
_entity_poly.entity_id
_entity_poly.type
_entity_poly.pdbx_seq_one_letter_code
_entity_poly.pdbx_strand_id
1 'polypeptide(L)'
;MNTVEIIDYCLSKPGAYLDFPFGEIPVCVKVGNRLFAQLYTKPQNYKITLNCDKNTGEYYRGLYPDVVVRGYHCPLIQQPYYNTVYP
;
A
#
# COMPACT_ATOMS: atom_id res chain seq x y z
N MET A 1 -10.25 9.26 2.19
CA MET A 1 -10.55 8.20 3.18
C MET A 1 -9.56 8.31 4.33
N ASN A 2 -10.02 8.22 5.57
CA ASN A 2 -9.16 8.14 6.74
C ASN A 2 -8.64 6.70 6.96
N THR A 3 -7.74 6.50 7.91
CA THR A 3 -7.14 5.18 8.20
C THR A 3 -8.18 4.09 8.45
N VAL A 4 -9.21 4.38 9.24
CA VAL A 4 -10.24 3.42 9.64
C VAL A 4 -11.03 2.98 8.41
N GLU A 5 -11.47 3.94 7.59
CA GLU A 5 -12.22 3.65 6.36
C GLU A 5 -11.42 2.79 5.37
N ILE A 6 -10.11 3.02 5.25
CA ILE A 6 -9.25 2.22 4.37
C ILE A 6 -9.09 0.81 4.91
N ILE A 7 -8.83 0.66 6.22
CA ILE A 7 -8.69 -0.67 6.85
C ILE A 7 -9.99 -1.46 6.71
N ASP A 8 -11.14 -0.86 7.02
CA ASP A 8 -12.45 -1.50 6.90
C ASP A 8 -12.73 -1.92 5.46
N TYR A 9 -12.40 -1.06 4.48
CA TYR A 9 -12.52 -1.40 3.07
C TYR A 9 -11.61 -2.57 2.69
N CYS A 10 -10.37 -2.62 3.16
CA CYS A 10 -9.47 -3.73 2.89
C CYS A 10 -9.94 -5.03 3.55
N LEU A 11 -10.48 -4.98 4.76
CA LEU A 11 -11.02 -6.12 5.49
C LEU A 11 -12.36 -6.61 4.93
N SER A 12 -13.07 -5.79 4.15
CA SER A 12 -14.26 -6.23 3.40
C SER A 12 -13.93 -7.25 2.29
N LYS A 13 -12.64 -7.43 1.93
CA LYS A 13 -12.24 -8.37 0.88
C LYS A 13 -12.23 -9.81 1.44
N PRO A 14 -12.79 -10.80 0.72
CA PRO A 14 -12.85 -12.18 1.22
C PRO A 14 -11.47 -12.73 1.61
N GLY A 15 -11.35 -13.20 2.84
CA GLY A 15 -10.12 -13.76 3.38
C GLY A 15 -9.03 -12.73 3.68
N ALA A 16 -9.35 -11.43 3.69
CA ALA A 16 -8.41 -10.39 4.11
C ALA A 16 -8.23 -10.38 5.62
N TYR A 17 -7.00 -10.14 6.06
CA TYR A 17 -6.66 -10.02 7.46
C TYR A 17 -5.50 -9.03 7.66
N LEU A 18 -5.42 -8.46 8.86
CA LEU A 18 -4.30 -7.62 9.27
C LEU A 18 -3.12 -8.48 9.70
N ASP A 19 -1.92 -8.03 9.36
CA ASP A 19 -0.67 -8.62 9.77
C ASP A 19 0.34 -7.51 10.14
N PHE A 20 1.28 -7.84 11.02
CA PHE A 20 2.21 -6.89 11.64
C PHE A 20 3.66 -7.43 11.66
N PRO A 21 4.22 -7.83 10.51
CA PRO A 21 5.53 -8.47 10.46
C PRO A 21 6.69 -7.53 10.85
N PHE A 22 6.45 -6.22 10.89
CA PHE A 22 7.43 -5.18 11.22
C PHE A 22 7.11 -4.45 12.53
N GLY A 23 6.19 -4.99 13.35
CA GLY A 23 5.60 -4.31 14.49
C GLY A 23 4.35 -3.51 14.09
N GLU A 24 4.05 -2.45 14.84
CA GLU A 24 2.80 -1.69 14.69
C GLU A 24 2.64 -0.97 13.33
N ILE A 25 3.76 -0.62 12.67
CA ILE A 25 3.76 0.14 11.41
C ILE A 25 4.78 -0.46 10.44
N PRO A 26 4.40 -0.65 9.16
CA PRO A 26 3.07 -0.42 8.59
C PRO A 26 2.04 -1.48 9.02
N VAL A 27 0.77 -1.10 9.02
CA VAL A 27 -0.34 -2.08 9.06
C VAL A 27 -0.36 -2.80 7.71
N CYS A 28 -0.04 -4.09 7.70
CA CYS A 28 -0.09 -4.89 6.47
C CYS A 28 -1.46 -5.55 6.34
N VAL A 29 -2.05 -5.49 5.15
CA VAL A 29 -3.25 -6.26 4.82
C VAL A 29 -2.92 -7.34 3.81
N LYS A 30 -3.28 -8.58 4.13
CA LYS A 30 -2.96 -9.77 3.36
C LYS A 30 -4.21 -10.58 3.03
N VAL A 31 -4.16 -11.37 1.95
CA VAL A 31 -5.10 -12.44 1.60
C VAL A 31 -4.29 -13.68 1.26
N GLY A 32 -4.57 -14.82 1.88
CA GLY A 32 -3.86 -16.07 1.58
C GLY A 32 -2.33 -15.95 1.67
N ASN A 33 -1.82 -15.30 2.71
CA ASN A 33 -0.40 -14.98 2.93
C ASN A 33 0.24 -14.04 1.88
N ARG A 34 -0.55 -13.44 0.98
CA ARG A 34 -0.08 -12.44 0.01
C ARG A 34 -0.46 -11.04 0.46
N LEU A 35 0.53 -10.16 0.54
CA LEU A 35 0.37 -8.74 0.84
C LEU A 35 -0.25 -7.98 -0.34
N PHE A 36 -1.20 -7.10 -0.07
CA PHE A 36 -1.77 -6.19 -1.08
C PHE A 36 -1.87 -4.74 -0.64
N ALA A 37 -1.86 -4.45 0.67
CA ALA A 37 -1.84 -3.08 1.18
C ALA A 37 -0.90 -2.93 2.39
N GLN A 38 -0.21 -1.79 2.46
CA GLN A 38 0.59 -1.37 3.62
C GLN A 38 0.19 0.05 3.98
N LEU A 39 -0.34 0.26 5.18
CA LEU A 39 -0.74 1.59 5.65
C LEU A 39 0.27 2.11 6.67
N TYR A 40 0.79 3.30 6.40
CA TYR A 40 1.58 4.08 7.35
C TYR A 40 0.65 5.15 7.92
N THR A 41 0.30 5.01 9.20
CA THR A 41 -0.81 5.76 9.83
C THR A 41 -0.35 6.94 10.68
N LYS A 42 0.97 7.11 10.86
CA LYS A 42 1.54 8.24 11.61
C LYS A 42 1.34 9.55 10.86
N PRO A 43 0.91 10.64 11.53
CA PRO A 43 0.66 11.94 10.87
C PRO A 43 1.86 12.46 10.05
N GLN A 44 3.08 12.35 10.57
CA GLN A 44 4.28 12.82 9.87
C GLN A 44 4.70 11.97 8.66
N ASN A 45 4.07 10.81 8.45
CA ASN A 45 4.42 9.86 7.40
C ASN A 45 3.18 9.11 6.90
N TYR A 46 2.05 9.81 6.79
CA TYR A 46 0.79 9.21 6.37
C TYR A 46 0.88 8.86 4.88
N LYS A 47 0.73 7.58 4.55
CA LYS A 47 0.75 7.09 3.16
C LYS A 47 0.30 5.64 3.08
N ILE A 48 -0.04 5.19 1.89
CA ILE A 48 -0.39 3.80 1.62
C ILE A 48 0.46 3.25 0.48
N THR A 49 0.91 2.01 0.61
CA THR A 49 1.56 1.28 -0.49
C THR A 49 0.66 0.15 -0.95
N LEU A 50 0.38 0.10 -2.25
CA LEU A 50 -0.51 -0.85 -2.90
C LEU A 50 0.24 -1.56 -4.03
N ASN A 51 -0.14 -2.80 -4.33
CA ASN A 51 0.37 -3.50 -5.50
C ASN A 51 -0.56 -3.39 -6.72
N CYS A 52 0.04 -3.37 -7.90
CA CYS A 52 -0.64 -3.51 -9.20
C CYS A 52 0.33 -4.10 -10.23
N ASP A 53 -0.12 -4.34 -11.46
CA ASP A 53 0.80 -4.66 -12.54
C ASP A 53 1.67 -3.44 -12.92
N LYS A 54 2.76 -3.73 -13.62
CA LYS A 54 3.77 -2.72 -13.96
C LYS A 54 3.21 -1.58 -14.82
N ASN A 55 2.35 -1.89 -15.80
CA ASN A 55 1.85 -0.90 -16.76
C ASN A 55 0.89 0.06 -16.06
N THR A 56 0.00 -0.46 -15.21
CA THR A 56 -0.89 0.36 -14.39
C THR A 56 -0.11 1.23 -13.39
N GLY A 57 0.96 0.70 -12.80
CA GLY A 57 1.83 1.48 -11.91
C GLY A 57 2.52 2.63 -12.64
N GLU A 58 3.06 2.39 -13.82
CA GLU A 58 3.67 3.43 -14.67
C GLU A 58 2.64 4.48 -15.12
N TYR A 59 1.43 4.05 -15.49
CA TYR A 59 0.33 4.95 -15.84
C TYR A 59 -0.02 5.90 -14.69
N TYR A 60 -0.24 5.40 -13.47
CA TYR A 60 -0.60 6.25 -12.34
C TYR A 60 0.53 7.19 -11.91
N ARG A 61 1.79 6.73 -11.94
CA ARG A 61 2.95 7.61 -11.70
C ARG A 61 3.07 8.72 -12.75
N GLY A 62 2.66 8.46 -14.00
CA GLY A 62 2.61 9.48 -15.05
C GLY A 62 1.49 10.50 -14.86
N LEU A 63 0.31 10.04 -14.42
CA LEU A 63 -0.83 10.93 -14.15
C LEU A 63 -0.65 11.78 -12.88
N TYR A 64 0.01 11.24 -11.86
CA TYR A 64 0.13 11.85 -10.54
C TYR A 64 1.57 11.82 -10.01
N PRO A 65 2.53 12.49 -10.68
CA PRO A 65 3.97 12.32 -10.42
C PRO A 65 4.43 12.70 -9.01
N ASP A 66 3.74 13.64 -8.34
CA ASP A 66 4.08 14.10 -6.99
C ASP A 66 3.36 13.34 -5.88
N VAL A 67 2.37 12.52 -6.24
CA VAL A 67 1.46 11.85 -5.30
C VAL A 67 1.69 10.34 -5.32
N VAL A 68 1.90 9.77 -6.50
CA VAL A 68 2.11 8.34 -6.71
C VAL A 68 3.56 8.10 -7.10
N VAL A 69 4.28 7.37 -6.26
CA VAL A 69 5.70 7.02 -6.48
C VAL A 69 5.91 5.51 -6.41
N ARG A 70 7.13 5.06 -6.75
CA ARG A 70 7.52 3.66 -6.59
C ARG A 70 7.44 3.23 -5.12
N GLY A 71 7.19 1.94 -4.89
CA GLY A 71 6.97 1.36 -3.57
C GLY A 71 8.05 1.74 -2.55
N TYR A 72 7.65 2.46 -1.51
CA TYR A 72 8.46 2.89 -0.39
C TYR A 72 8.92 1.69 0.45
N HIS A 73 10.22 1.59 0.73
CA HIS A 73 10.87 0.45 1.41
C HIS A 73 10.66 -0.93 0.73
N CYS A 74 10.25 -0.94 -0.54
CA CYS A 74 10.18 -2.18 -1.30
C CYS A 74 11.55 -2.52 -1.93
N PRO A 75 11.93 -3.82 -2.00
CA PRO A 75 13.08 -4.26 -2.78
C PRO A 75 13.00 -3.81 -4.24
N LEU A 76 14.13 -3.54 -4.90
CA LEU A 76 14.19 -3.02 -6.27
C LEU A 76 13.38 -3.87 -7.28
N ILE A 77 13.37 -5.19 -7.11
CA ILE A 77 12.62 -6.09 -7.99
C ILE A 77 11.09 -5.99 -7.80
N GLN A 78 10.63 -5.52 -6.64
CA GLN A 78 9.22 -5.34 -6.32
C GLN A 78 8.74 -3.90 -6.59
N GLN A 79 9.62 -2.91 -6.54
CA GLN A 79 9.27 -1.49 -6.77
C GLN A 79 8.47 -1.19 -8.05
N PRO A 80 8.62 -1.91 -9.18
CA PRO A 80 7.76 -1.69 -10.35
C PRO A 80 6.29 -2.06 -10.12
N TYR A 81 6.02 -2.99 -9.21
CA TYR A 81 4.69 -3.55 -8.91
C TYR A 81 4.04 -2.95 -7.68
N TYR A 82 4.80 -2.26 -6.83
CA TYR A 82 4.28 -1.57 -5.66
C TYR A 82 4.36 -0.07 -5.88
N ASN A 83 3.31 0.64 -5.49
CA ASN A 83 3.22 2.09 -5.61
C ASN A 83 2.78 2.68 -4.28
N THR A 84 3.46 3.73 -3.85
CA THR A 84 3.12 4.46 -2.63
C THR A 84 2.40 5.74 -3.00
N VAL A 85 1.23 5.93 -2.38
CA VAL A 85 0.37 7.09 -2.54
C VAL A 85 0.47 7.95 -1.29
N TYR A 86 0.90 9.20 -1.49
CA TYR A 86 0.92 10.24 -0.46
C TYR A 86 -0.43 11.00 -0.47
N PRO A 87 -0.86 11.57 0.68
CA PRO A 87 -2.03 12.43 0.76
C PRO A 87 -1.84 13.76 0.02
#